data_AF-A0A352RXP1-F1
#
_entry.id   AF-A0A352RXP1-F1
#
_cell.length_a   1.000
_cell.length_b   1.000
_cell.length_c   1.000
_cell.angle_alpha   90.00
_cell.angle_beta   90.00
_cell.angle_gamma   90.00
#
_symmetry.space_group_name_H-M   'P 1'
#
loop_
_entity.id
_entity.type
_entity.pdbx_description
1 polymer ?
#
loop_
_entity_poly.entity_id
_entity_poly.type
_entity_poly.pdbx_seq_one_letter_code
_entity_poly.pdbx_strand_id
1 'polypeptide(L)'
;YLSMFQGRVAHWSAPDALALRQVVPENRLRVYDTRKAIEGIADVGSVLMLRGGFGAGIHTALARVEGQPVGIMANNPYHLGGAIDADAADKATRFMQLCD
;
A
#
# COMPACT_ATOMS: atom_id res chain seq x y z
N TYR A 1 11.81 9.38 1.01
CA TYR A 1 10.95 9.92 -0.05
C TYR A 1 11.71 10.07 -1.37
N LEU A 2 12.72 10.96 -1.46
CA LEU A 2 13.46 11.19 -2.72
C LEU A 2 14.05 9.93 -3.37
N SER A 3 14.51 8.97 -2.56
CA SER A 3 15.06 7.71 -3.07
C SER A 3 14.11 6.96 -4.01
N MET A 4 12.79 7.08 -3.84
CA MET A 4 11.80 6.41 -4.69
C MET A 4 11.77 6.94 -6.14
N PHE A 5 12.43 8.08 -6.40
CA PHE A 5 12.52 8.72 -7.71
C PHE A 5 13.94 8.65 -8.30
N GLN A 6 14.84 7.87 -7.71
CA GLN A 6 16.25 7.76 -8.10
C GLN A 6 16.61 6.40 -8.72
N GLY A 7 15.60 5.58 -9.07
CA GLY A 7 15.77 4.28 -9.72
C GLY A 7 15.86 3.08 -8.75
N ARG A 8 16.34 1.95 -9.29
CA ARG A 8 16.43 0.65 -8.58
C ARG A 8 17.56 0.63 -7.56
N VAL A 9 17.36 -0.07 -6.44
CA VAL A 9 18.42 -0.38 -5.47
C VAL A 9 18.92 -1.82 -5.63
N ALA A 10 20.21 -2.05 -5.43
CA ALA A 10 20.83 -3.37 -5.59
C ALA A 10 20.63 -4.28 -4.37
N HIS A 11 20.58 -3.69 -3.17
CA HIS A 11 20.41 -4.43 -1.92
C HIS A 11 18.99 -4.25 -1.39
N TRP A 12 18.27 -5.36 -1.28
CA TRP A 12 16.91 -5.44 -0.78
C TRP A 12 16.69 -6.79 -0.09
N SER A 13 15.61 -6.90 0.69
CA SER A 13 15.20 -8.14 1.34
C SER A 13 13.68 -8.25 1.23
N ALA A 14 13.19 -9.41 0.79
CA ALA A 14 11.77 -9.70 0.75
C ALA A 14 11.27 -10.20 2.12
N PRO A 15 10.01 -9.91 2.48
CA PRO A 15 9.34 -10.53 3.63
C PRO A 15 9.05 -12.01 3.37
N ASP A 16 8.66 -12.76 4.41
CA ASP A 16 8.18 -14.14 4.26
C ASP A 16 6.87 -14.19 3.47
N ALA A 17 6.94 -14.73 2.25
CA ALA A 17 5.79 -14.84 1.35
C ALA A 17 4.65 -15.70 1.92
N LEU A 18 4.93 -16.67 2.80
CA LEU A 18 3.88 -17.51 3.39
C LEU A 18 3.00 -16.73 4.39
N ALA A 19 3.53 -15.67 5.00
CA ALA A 19 2.79 -14.84 5.95
C ALA A 19 1.58 -14.14 5.31
N LEU A 20 1.64 -13.84 4.00
CA LEU A 20 0.53 -13.22 3.27
C LEU A 20 -0.75 -14.07 3.24
N ARG A 21 -0.63 -15.41 3.35
CA ARG A 21 -1.78 -16.32 3.34
C ARG A 21 -2.76 -16.09 4.49
N GLN A 22 -2.30 -15.45 5.56
CA GLN A 22 -3.08 -15.22 6.77
C GLN A 22 -3.61 -13.77 6.89
N VAL A 23 -3.25 -12.88 5.96
CA VAL A 23 -3.64 -11.46 6.03
C VAL A 23 -5.13 -11.27 5.78
N VAL A 24 -5.69 -11.99 4.81
CA VAL A 24 -7.13 -11.95 4.48
C VAL A 24 -7.84 -13.07 5.26
N PRO A 25 -8.79 -12.76 6.14
CA PRO A 25 -9.55 -13.77 6.86
C PRO A 25 -10.39 -14.64 5.91
N GLU A 26 -10.54 -15.92 6.25
CA GLU A 26 -11.43 -16.83 5.50
C GLU A 26 -12.91 -16.41 5.59
N ASN A 27 -13.32 -15.85 6.73
CA ASN A 27 -14.65 -15.27 6.88
C ASN A 27 -14.74 -13.95 6.11
N ARG A 28 -15.49 -13.96 5.01
CA ARG A 28 -15.69 -12.83 4.08
C ARG A 28 -16.26 -11.56 4.72
N LEU A 29 -16.93 -11.66 5.88
CA LEU A 29 -17.48 -10.50 6.59
C LEU A 29 -16.47 -9.84 7.53
N ARG A 30 -15.31 -10.47 7.76
CA ARG A 30 -14.29 -9.96 8.67
C ARG A 30 -13.34 -9.01 7.95
N VAL A 31 -13.32 -7.76 8.38
CA VAL A 31 -12.36 -6.76 7.90
C VAL A 31 -10.92 -7.12 8.30
N TYR A 32 -9.97 -6.60 7.54
CA TYR A 32 -8.54 -6.81 7.75
C TYR A 32 -7.75 -5.55 7.42
N ASP A 33 -6.51 -5.49 7.92
CA ASP A 33 -5.63 -4.35 7.72
C ASP A 33 -4.83 -4.51 6.43
N THR A 34 -5.19 -3.75 5.40
CA THR A 34 -4.49 -3.78 4.11
C THR A 34 -3.07 -3.25 4.19
N ARG A 35 -2.67 -2.54 5.26
CA ARG A 35 -1.26 -2.18 5.49
C ARG A 35 -0.38 -3.42 5.69
N LYS A 36 -0.91 -4.48 6.31
CA LYS A 36 -0.19 -5.76 6.44
C LYS A 36 0.02 -6.44 5.09
N ALA A 37 -0.94 -6.31 4.17
CA ALA A 37 -0.77 -6.79 2.80
C ALA A 37 0.31 -5.98 2.07
N ILE A 38 0.30 -4.66 2.20
CA ILE A 38 1.32 -3.77 1.62
C ILE A 38 2.72 -4.14 2.15
N GLU A 39 2.88 -4.28 3.45
CA GLU A 39 4.16 -4.67 4.09
C GLU A 39 4.60 -6.09 3.73
N GLY A 40 3.67 -7.02 3.54
CA GLY A 40 3.99 -8.39 3.14
C GLY A 40 4.32 -8.56 1.65
N ILE A 41 4.03 -7.56 0.81
CA ILE A 41 4.37 -7.55 -0.62
C ILE A 41 5.67 -6.76 -0.86
N ALA A 42 5.83 -5.64 -0.16
CA ALA A 42 6.95 -4.74 -0.35
C ALA A 42 8.25 -5.25 0.30
N ASP A 43 9.40 -4.83 -0.23
CA ASP A 43 10.70 -5.07 0.38
C ASP A 43 10.72 -4.53 1.82
N VAL A 44 11.37 -5.25 2.73
CA VAL A 44 11.43 -4.93 4.16
C VAL A 44 11.95 -3.52 4.38
N GLY A 45 11.17 -2.70 5.11
CA GLY A 45 11.53 -1.32 5.44
C GLY A 45 11.40 -0.32 4.30
N SER A 46 10.83 -0.72 3.15
CA SER A 46 10.68 0.18 1.99
C SER A 46 9.37 0.99 1.98
N VAL A 47 8.35 0.57 2.74
CA VAL A 47 7.02 1.18 2.72
C VAL A 47 7.03 2.57 3.33
N LEU A 48 6.56 3.55 2.56
CA LEU A 48 6.33 4.92 2.98
C LEU A 48 4.86 5.29 2.72
N MET A 49 4.06 5.27 3.77
CA MET A 49 2.65 5.66 3.72
C MET A 49 2.52 7.17 3.47
N LEU A 50 1.66 7.56 2.55
CA LEU A 50 1.37 8.96 2.23
C LEU A 50 -0.06 9.33 2.58
N ARG A 51 -0.24 10.56 3.09
CA ARG A 51 -1.54 11.17 3.38
C ARG A 51 -2.49 10.28 4.20
N GLY A 52 -1.99 9.63 5.25
CA GLY A 52 -2.79 8.74 6.11
C GLY A 52 -3.99 9.39 6.80
N GLY A 53 -3.99 10.72 6.96
CA GLY A 53 -5.08 11.49 7.59
C GLY A 53 -6.16 12.02 6.64
N PHE A 54 -6.12 11.70 5.35
CA PHE A 54 -7.11 12.13 4.35
C PHE A 54 -7.52 10.95 3.47
N GLY A 55 -8.78 10.92 2.98
CA GLY A 55 -9.28 9.85 2.10
C GLY A 55 -9.07 8.46 2.70
N ALA A 56 -9.63 8.23 3.88
CA ALA A 56 -9.36 7.04 4.70
C ALA A 56 -9.78 5.72 4.02
N GLY A 57 -10.66 5.77 3.01
CA GLY A 57 -11.09 4.63 2.19
C GLY A 57 -9.99 4.03 1.32
N ILE A 58 -8.87 4.74 1.11
CA ILE A 58 -7.74 4.23 0.33
C ILE A 58 -6.40 4.54 1.01
N HIS A 59 -5.57 3.51 1.15
CA HIS A 59 -4.16 3.63 1.48
C HIS A 59 -3.36 3.94 0.22
N THR A 60 -2.43 4.88 0.33
CA THR A 60 -1.48 5.23 -0.73
C THR A 60 -0.07 5.16 -0.14
N ALA A 61 0.83 4.45 -0.79
CA ALA A 61 2.20 4.29 -0.31
C ALA A 61 3.18 4.27 -1.48
N LEU A 62 4.38 4.82 -1.27
CA LEU A 62 5.54 4.49 -2.08
C LEU A 62 6.29 3.34 -1.42
N ALA A 63 6.75 2.38 -2.19
CA ALA A 63 7.48 1.22 -1.68
C ALA A 63 8.49 0.71 -2.71
N ARG A 64 9.14 -0.42 -2.41
CA ARG A 64 9.95 -1.16 -3.38
C ARG A 64 9.54 -2.62 -3.46
N VAL A 65 9.73 -3.22 -4.63
CA VAL A 65 9.64 -4.66 -4.88
C VAL A 65 10.86 -5.08 -5.68
N GLU A 66 11.68 -5.97 -5.14
CA GLU A 66 12.97 -6.36 -5.72
C GLU A 66 13.86 -5.15 -6.07
N GLY A 67 13.85 -4.18 -5.15
CA GLY A 67 14.55 -2.91 -5.27
C GLY A 67 13.94 -1.93 -6.27
N GLN A 68 12.90 -2.27 -7.03
CA GLN A 68 12.24 -1.33 -7.96
C GLN A 68 11.24 -0.45 -7.22
N PRO A 69 11.26 0.88 -7.40
CA PRO A 69 10.26 1.75 -6.80
C PRO A 69 8.88 1.50 -7.41
N VAL A 70 7.86 1.44 -6.55
CA VAL A 70 6.46 1.25 -6.94
C VAL A 70 5.54 2.17 -6.13
N GLY A 71 4.46 2.63 -6.77
CA GLY A 71 3.32 3.22 -6.08
C GLY A 71 2.27 2.14 -5.78
N ILE A 72 1.79 2.07 -4.54
CA ILE A 72 0.78 1.11 -4.10
C ILE A 72 -0.46 1.85 -3.64
N MET A 73 -1.61 1.43 -4.16
CA MET A 73 -2.93 1.83 -3.69
C MET A 73 -3.70 0.61 -3.21
N ALA A 74 -4.37 0.71 -2.06
CA ALA A 74 -5.20 -0.37 -1.54
C ALA A 74 -6.43 0.19 -0.83
N ASN A 75 -7.61 -0.38 -1.08
CA ASN A 75 -8.82 -0.05 -0.32
C ASN A 75 -8.60 -0.34 1.18
N ASN A 76 -9.27 0.41 2.04
CA ASN A 76 -9.24 0.20 3.48
C ASN A 76 -10.60 -0.36 3.94
N PRO A 77 -10.72 -1.68 4.19
CA PRO A 77 -11.96 -2.30 4.65
C PRO A 77 -12.50 -1.73 5.97
N TYR A 78 -11.64 -1.09 6.80
CA TYR A 78 -12.06 -0.42 8.03
C TYR A 78 -12.86 0.86 7.79
N HIS A 79 -12.86 1.41 6.57
CA HIS A 79 -13.59 2.61 6.21
C HIS A 79 -14.67 2.28 5.19
N LEU A 80 -15.94 2.43 5.56
CA LEU A 80 -17.09 2.15 4.69
C LEU A 80 -17.05 0.76 4.01
N GLY A 81 -16.46 -0.24 4.68
CA GLY A 81 -16.30 -1.58 4.11
C GLY A 81 -15.34 -1.65 2.91
N GLY A 82 -14.49 -0.64 2.71
CA GLY A 82 -13.58 -0.53 1.56
C GLY A 82 -14.16 0.27 0.39
N ALA A 83 -15.36 0.83 0.52
CA ALA A 83 -15.95 1.69 -0.49
C ALA A 83 -15.09 2.95 -0.72
N ILE A 84 -15.04 3.40 -1.97
CA ILE A 84 -14.34 4.62 -2.38
C ILE A 84 -15.33 5.78 -2.31
N ASP A 85 -15.12 6.67 -1.34
CA ASP A 85 -15.83 7.95 -1.25
C ASP A 85 -15.09 9.06 -2.02
N ALA A 86 -15.67 10.27 -2.03
CA ALA A 86 -15.11 11.41 -2.77
C ALA A 86 -13.67 11.74 -2.35
N ASP A 87 -13.39 11.79 -1.04
CA ASP A 87 -12.05 12.08 -0.53
C ASP A 87 -11.04 10.99 -0.90
N ALA A 88 -11.43 9.71 -0.85
CA ALA A 88 -10.59 8.61 -1.31
C ALA A 88 -10.32 8.68 -2.82
N ALA A 89 -11.31 9.03 -3.64
CA ALA A 89 -11.15 9.22 -5.08
C ALA A 89 -10.19 10.37 -5.42
N ASP A 90 -10.33 11.52 -4.76
CA ASP A 90 -9.42 12.66 -4.91
C ASP A 90 -7.99 12.32 -4.49
N LYS A 91 -7.84 11.58 -3.39
CA LYS A 91 -6.55 11.08 -2.92
C LYS A 91 -5.90 10.14 -3.94
N ALA A 92 -6.65 9.16 -4.43
CA ALA A 92 -6.18 8.19 -5.41
C ALA A 92 -5.73 8.89 -6.70
N THR A 93 -6.54 9.82 -7.21
CA THR A 93 -6.26 10.59 -8.43
C THR A 93 -4.95 11.36 -8.33
N ARG A 94 -4.75 12.11 -7.24
CA ARG A 94 -3.50 12.86 -7.01
C ARG A 94 -2.29 11.95 -6.82
N PHE A 95 -2.48 10.76 -6.26
CA PHE A 95 -1.39 9.80 -6.10
C PHE A 95 -1.00 9.14 -7.42
N MET A 96 -1.97 8.83 -8.30
CA MET A 96 -1.70 8.37 -9.66
C MET A 96 -0.90 9.41 -10.46
N GLN A 97 -1.29 10.69 -10.40
CA GLN A 97 -0.55 11.80 -11.03
C GLN A 97 0.89 11.99 -10.51
N LEU A 98 1.18 11.52 -9.30
CA LEU A 98 2.54 11.52 -8.75
C LEU A 98 3.38 10.35 -9.28
N CYS A 99 2.73 9.24 -9.63
CA CYS A 99 3.38 8.01 -10.08
C CYS A 99 3.57 7.96 -11.60
N ASP A 100 2.72 8.66 -12.35
CA ASP A 100 2.86 8.94 -13.79
C ASP A 100 3.96 9.99 -14.04
#